data_AF-A0A7V7K2B0-F1
#
_entry.id   AF-A0A7V7K2B0-F1
#
_cell.length_a   1.000
_cell.length_b   1.000
_cell.length_c   1.000
_cell.angle_alpha   90.00
_cell.angle_beta   90.00
_cell.angle_gamma   90.00
#
_symmetry.space_group_name_H-M   'P 1'
#
loop_
_entity.id
_entity.type
_entity.pdbx_description
1 polymer ?
#
loop_
_entity_poly.entity_id
_entity_poly.type
_entity_poly.pdbx_seq_one_letter_code
_entity_poly.pdbx_strand_id
1 'polypeptide(L)'
;NTHFNHPRELTPRAGRALAKLADAGIPLGNQSVLLAGVNDCPRIMKSLVQKLVKNRVRPYYLYQCDLSEGLSHFRTPVGKGIEIIENLIGHTSGFAVPTYVIDAPGGGGKIPVMPNYLISWSTNKVILRNYEGVISTYKEPDSYQPFFCDRNCEECHLQLPLDGADDDTQAIGISSLLADYEAATTLTPETNERMERRDDA
;
A
#
# COMPACT_ATOMS: atom_id res chain seq x y z
N ASN A 1 -13.86 5.64 9.06
CA ASN A 1 -13.85 5.34 7.61
C ASN A 1 -15.27 5.06 7.13
N THR A 2 -15.60 5.43 5.88
CA THR A 2 -16.88 5.19 5.20
C THR A 2 -16.70 4.22 4.04
N HIS A 3 -17.79 3.73 3.44
CA HIS A 3 -17.78 2.74 2.35
C HIS A 3 -18.65 3.26 1.19
N PHE A 4 -17.99 3.68 0.11
CA PHE A 4 -18.62 4.20 -1.09
C PHE A 4 -17.98 3.45 -2.25
N ASN A 5 -18.79 2.84 -3.10
CA ASN A 5 -18.33 2.08 -4.25
C ASN A 5 -18.65 2.79 -5.56
N HIS A 6 -19.65 3.67 -5.58
CA HIS A 6 -20.08 4.31 -6.81
C HIS A 6 -20.33 5.83 -6.64
N PRO A 7 -19.97 6.68 -7.62
CA PRO A 7 -20.20 8.13 -7.57
C PRO A 7 -21.66 8.58 -7.37
N ARG A 8 -22.64 7.67 -7.55
CA ARG A 8 -24.08 7.94 -7.34
C ARG A 8 -24.49 7.87 -5.87
N GLU A 9 -23.73 7.16 -5.04
CA GLU A 9 -24.00 7.05 -3.59
C GLU A 9 -23.69 8.37 -2.86
N LEU A 10 -22.80 9.21 -3.43
CA LEU A 10 -22.51 10.57 -2.98
C LEU A 10 -23.64 11.54 -3.36
N THR A 11 -24.81 11.31 -2.75
CA THR A 11 -25.99 12.17 -2.85
C THR A 11 -25.82 13.47 -2.07
N PRO A 12 -26.67 14.49 -2.30
CA PRO A 12 -26.68 15.70 -1.46
C PRO A 12 -26.88 15.41 0.03
N ARG A 13 -27.63 14.36 0.38
CA ARG A 13 -27.81 13.93 1.78
C ARG A 13 -26.52 13.36 2.35
N ALA A 14 -25.84 12.48 1.60
CA ALA A 14 -24.55 11.93 1.99
C ALA A 14 -23.50 13.05 2.17
N GLY A 15 -23.42 13.99 1.21
CA GLY A 15 -22.50 15.13 1.29
C GLY A 15 -22.72 15.99 2.55
N ARG A 16 -23.98 16.27 2.93
CA ARG A 16 -24.28 16.98 4.18
C ARG A 16 -23.85 16.19 5.43
N ALA A 17 -24.02 14.87 5.44
CA ALA A 17 -23.58 14.03 6.56
C ALA A 17 -22.05 14.05 6.69
N LEU A 18 -21.33 13.90 5.58
CA LEU A 18 -19.87 13.99 5.54
C LEU A 18 -19.39 15.37 5.99
N ALA A 19 -20.04 16.44 5.54
CA ALA A 19 -19.69 17.80 5.93
C ALA A 19 -19.78 17.98 7.45
N LYS A 20 -20.87 17.54 8.09
CA LYS A 20 -21.03 17.62 9.56
C LYS A 20 -19.89 16.92 10.31
N LEU A 21 -19.47 15.74 9.85
CA LEU A 21 -18.37 15.01 10.48
C LEU A 21 -17.02 15.72 10.29
N ALA A 22 -16.76 16.19 9.06
CA ALA A 22 -15.53 16.91 8.75
C ALA A 22 -15.46 18.28 9.46
N ASP A 23 -16.58 18.99 9.59
CA ASP A 23 -16.68 20.26 10.33
C ASP A 23 -16.47 20.08 11.83
N ALA A 24 -16.80 18.90 12.35
CA ALA A 24 -16.47 18.50 13.72
C ALA A 24 -15.00 18.10 13.91
N GLY A 25 -14.16 18.22 12.87
CA GLY A 25 -12.73 17.89 12.92
C GLY A 25 -12.40 16.39 12.80
N ILE A 26 -13.37 15.54 12.44
CA ILE A 26 -13.17 14.10 12.33
C ILE A 26 -12.52 13.77 10.97
N PRO A 27 -11.33 13.15 10.92
CA PRO A 27 -10.73 12.72 9.66
C PRO A 27 -11.57 11.64 8.97
N LEU A 28 -11.88 11.84 7.69
CA LEU A 28 -12.71 10.92 6.93
C LEU A 28 -11.87 10.19 5.89
N GLY A 29 -11.83 8.86 5.98
CA GLY A 29 -11.29 7.98 4.94
C GLY A 29 -12.40 7.14 4.30
N ASN A 30 -12.21 6.71 3.06
CA ASN A 30 -13.13 5.83 2.33
C ASN A 30 -12.46 4.53 1.93
N GLN A 31 -13.17 3.43 2.13
CA GLN A 31 -12.76 2.09 1.71
C GLN A 31 -13.78 1.60 0.69
N SER A 32 -13.34 1.49 -0.57
CA SER A 32 -14.15 0.89 -1.65
C SER A 32 -13.75 -0.58 -1.82
N VAL A 33 -14.68 -1.41 -2.30
CA VAL A 33 -14.39 -2.74 -2.83
C VAL A 33 -14.52 -2.67 -4.35
N LEU A 34 -13.58 -3.28 -5.05
CA LEU A 34 -13.62 -3.44 -6.50
C LEU A 34 -14.62 -4.54 -6.85
N LEU A 35 -15.74 -4.13 -7.45
CA LEU A 35 -16.90 -4.98 -7.71
C LEU A 35 -17.23 -4.96 -9.22
N ALA A 36 -17.29 -6.14 -9.82
CA ALA A 36 -17.66 -6.34 -11.21
C ALA A 36 -19.06 -5.79 -11.51
N GLY A 37 -19.19 -5.01 -12.58
CA GLY A 37 -20.45 -4.39 -12.98
C GLY A 37 -20.90 -3.18 -12.14
N VAL A 38 -20.10 -2.77 -11.14
CA VAL A 38 -20.40 -1.60 -10.29
C VAL A 38 -19.35 -0.51 -10.50
N ASN A 39 -18.09 -0.81 -10.22
CA ASN A 39 -17.01 0.19 -10.21
C ASN A 39 -15.69 -0.31 -10.82
N ASP A 40 -15.73 -1.42 -11.53
CA ASP A 40 -14.65 -2.04 -12.30
C ASP A 40 -14.28 -1.27 -13.58
N CYS A 41 -14.27 0.06 -13.51
CA CYS A 41 -13.95 0.96 -14.60
C CYS A 41 -13.10 2.15 -14.10
N PRO A 42 -11.93 2.43 -14.71
CA PRO A 42 -11.09 3.57 -14.34
C PRO A 42 -11.83 4.92 -14.31
N ARG A 43 -12.73 5.16 -15.27
CA ARG A 43 -13.51 6.41 -15.35
C ARG A 43 -14.48 6.55 -14.19
N ILE A 44 -15.12 5.46 -13.77
CA ILE A 44 -16.04 5.45 -12.63
C ILE A 44 -15.25 5.72 -11.35
N MET A 45 -14.14 5.00 -11.15
CA MET A 45 -13.29 5.18 -9.97
C MET A 45 -12.70 6.59 -9.89
N LYS A 46 -12.19 7.15 -11.01
CA LYS A 46 -11.71 8.54 -11.06
C LYS A 46 -12.80 9.54 -10.65
N SER A 47 -14.02 9.35 -11.14
CA SER A 47 -15.16 10.19 -10.74
C SER A 47 -15.46 10.05 -9.25
N LEU A 48 -15.42 8.82 -8.72
CA LEU A 48 -15.69 8.54 -7.31
C LEU A 48 -14.67 9.23 -6.41
N VAL A 49 -13.37 8.98 -6.64
CA VAL A 49 -12.30 9.50 -5.79
C VAL A 49 -12.25 11.03 -5.80
N GLN A 50 -12.49 11.67 -6.94
CA GLN A 50 -12.57 13.13 -7.02
C GLN A 50 -13.77 13.69 -6.26
N LYS A 51 -14.94 13.03 -6.33
CA LYS A 51 -16.11 13.42 -5.53
C LYS A 51 -15.89 13.21 -4.03
N LEU A 52 -15.21 12.14 -3.62
CA LEU A 52 -14.84 11.89 -2.23
C LEU A 52 -13.96 13.02 -1.69
N VAL A 53 -12.89 13.36 -2.42
CA VAL A 53 -11.98 14.45 -2.04
C VAL A 53 -12.73 15.78 -1.96
N LYS A 54 -13.64 16.08 -2.90
CA LYS A 54 -14.49 17.28 -2.85
C LYS A 54 -15.36 17.34 -1.58
N ASN A 55 -15.70 16.21 -0.99
CA ASN A 55 -16.45 16.10 0.28
C ASN A 55 -15.53 15.91 1.51
N ARG A 56 -14.23 16.23 1.39
CA ARG A 56 -13.22 16.05 2.45
C ARG A 56 -13.07 14.61 2.95
N VAL A 57 -13.31 13.65 2.06
CA VAL A 57 -13.08 12.23 2.33
C VAL A 57 -11.86 11.75 1.55
N ARG A 58 -10.84 11.25 2.25
CA ARG A 58 -9.64 10.66 1.64
C ARG A 58 -9.96 9.26 1.11
N PRO A 59 -9.79 8.98 -0.19
CA PRO A 59 -9.77 7.61 -0.70
C PRO A 59 -8.62 6.87 -0.02
N TYR A 60 -8.95 5.86 0.79
CA TYR A 60 -8.00 5.18 1.65
C TYR A 60 -7.58 3.84 1.04
N TYR A 61 -8.55 2.94 0.87
CA TYR A 61 -8.33 1.65 0.22
C TYR A 61 -9.30 1.42 -0.94
N LEU A 62 -8.78 0.75 -1.97
CA LEU A 62 -9.56 -0.04 -2.91
C LEU A 62 -9.26 -1.50 -2.62
N TYR A 63 -10.22 -2.25 -2.10
CA TYR A 63 -10.05 -3.67 -1.82
C TYR A 63 -10.34 -4.49 -3.07
N GLN A 64 -9.54 -5.52 -3.32
CA GLN A 64 -9.96 -6.64 -4.12
C GLN A 64 -11.16 -7.32 -3.44
N CYS A 65 -12.17 -7.73 -4.21
CA CYS A 65 -13.30 -8.48 -3.67
C CYS A 65 -12.84 -9.83 -3.08
N ASP A 66 -13.21 -10.08 -1.83
CA ASP A 66 -12.81 -11.22 -1.01
C ASP A 66 -13.26 -12.57 -1.56
N LEU A 67 -12.68 -13.64 -1.02
CA LEU A 67 -13.01 -15.03 -1.32
C LEU A 67 -14.26 -15.54 -0.59
N SER A 68 -15.10 -14.66 -0.05
CA SER A 68 -16.30 -15.06 0.69
C SER A 68 -17.30 -15.77 -0.21
N GLU A 69 -18.03 -16.72 0.38
CA GLU A 69 -19.02 -17.52 -0.31
C GLU A 69 -20.10 -16.63 -0.96
N GLY A 70 -20.50 -17.00 -2.19
CA GLY A 70 -21.53 -16.28 -2.95
C GLY A 70 -21.05 -15.01 -3.68
N LEU A 71 -19.81 -14.53 -3.47
CA LEU A 71 -19.34 -13.27 -4.06
C LEU A 71 -18.66 -13.41 -5.44
N SER A 72 -18.51 -14.62 -5.98
CA SER A 72 -17.73 -14.87 -7.21
C SER A 72 -18.14 -14.00 -8.40
N HIS A 73 -19.43 -13.66 -8.53
CA HIS A 73 -19.96 -12.82 -9.61
C HIS A 73 -19.58 -11.33 -9.49
N PHE A 74 -19.16 -10.87 -8.30
CA PHE A 74 -18.61 -9.53 -8.10
C PHE A 74 -17.09 -9.46 -8.21
N ARG A 75 -16.40 -10.60 -8.30
CA ARG A 75 -14.94 -10.61 -8.32
C ARG A 75 -14.38 -10.15 -9.66
N THR A 76 -13.32 -9.37 -9.59
CA THR A 76 -12.51 -8.98 -10.75
C THR A 76 -11.14 -9.66 -10.71
N PRO A 77 -10.48 -9.85 -11.87
CA PRO A 77 -9.05 -10.15 -11.89
C PRO A 77 -8.25 -9.02 -11.21
N VAL A 78 -7.13 -9.35 -10.57
CA VAL A 78 -6.24 -8.37 -9.91
C VAL A 78 -5.73 -7.31 -10.90
N GLY A 79 -5.50 -7.70 -12.15
CA GLY A 79 -5.11 -6.79 -13.23
C GLY A 79 -6.08 -5.63 -13.44
N LYS A 80 -7.38 -5.79 -13.12
CA LYS A 80 -8.37 -4.71 -13.19
C LYS A 80 -8.11 -3.62 -12.15
N GLY A 81 -7.70 -4.01 -10.93
CA GLY A 81 -7.30 -3.06 -9.89
C GLY A 81 -6.02 -2.31 -10.28
N ILE A 82 -5.03 -3.02 -10.82
CA ILE A 82 -3.78 -2.41 -11.33
C ILE A 82 -4.07 -1.41 -12.45
N GLU A 83 -4.93 -1.78 -13.42
CA GLU A 83 -5.37 -0.89 -14.50
C GLU A 83 -6.03 0.39 -13.96
N ILE A 84 -6.89 0.26 -12.94
CA ILE A 84 -7.54 1.41 -12.30
C ILE A 84 -6.49 2.30 -11.63
N ILE A 85 -5.58 1.74 -10.84
CA ILE A 85 -4.54 2.51 -10.15
C ILE A 85 -3.62 3.24 -11.13
N GLU A 86 -3.20 2.60 -12.23
CA GLU A 86 -2.41 3.23 -13.29
C GLU A 86 -3.12 4.46 -13.88
N ASN A 87 -4.45 4.38 -14.08
CA ASN A 87 -5.26 5.49 -14.59
C ASN A 87 -5.58 6.58 -13.56
N LEU A 88 -5.17 6.42 -12.30
CA LEU A 88 -5.33 7.41 -11.23
C LEU A 88 -4.00 8.11 -10.91
N ILE A 89 -2.91 7.36 -10.76
CA ILE A 89 -1.59 7.90 -10.45
C ILE A 89 -1.16 8.86 -11.57
N GLY A 90 -0.77 10.08 -11.22
CA GLY A 90 -0.38 11.13 -12.17
C GLY A 90 -1.54 11.77 -12.95
N HIS A 91 -2.65 11.06 -13.13
CA HIS A 91 -3.84 11.56 -13.84
C HIS A 91 -4.85 12.30 -12.95
N THR A 92 -4.65 12.28 -11.63
CA THR A 92 -5.38 13.10 -10.66
C THR A 92 -4.47 13.47 -9.47
N SER A 93 -4.99 14.20 -8.49
CA SER A 93 -4.21 14.55 -7.29
C SER A 93 -3.77 13.29 -6.56
N GLY A 94 -2.51 13.24 -6.10
CA GLY A 94 -2.00 12.10 -5.32
C GLY A 94 -2.84 11.80 -4.07
N PHE A 95 -3.46 12.82 -3.47
CA PHE A 95 -4.37 12.66 -2.34
C PHE A 95 -5.64 11.86 -2.69
N ALA A 96 -6.02 11.80 -3.96
CA ALA A 96 -7.19 11.07 -4.45
C ALA A 96 -6.86 9.62 -4.86
N VAL A 97 -5.60 9.19 -4.81
CA VAL A 97 -5.19 7.83 -5.18
C VAL A 97 -5.27 6.93 -3.93
N PRO A 98 -6.21 5.96 -3.87
CA PRO A 98 -6.24 5.00 -2.78
C PRO A 98 -5.11 3.97 -2.95
N THR A 99 -4.76 3.27 -1.87
CA THR A 99 -3.95 2.05 -1.98
C THR A 99 -4.84 0.91 -2.45
N TYR A 100 -4.52 0.26 -3.56
CA TYR A 100 -5.19 -0.99 -3.95
C TYR A 100 -4.59 -2.14 -3.15
N VAL A 101 -5.42 -2.92 -2.47
CA VAL A 101 -5.01 -3.98 -1.56
C VAL A 101 -5.77 -5.27 -1.82
N ILE A 102 -5.10 -6.38 -1.56
CA ILE A 102 -5.70 -7.71 -1.47
C ILE A 102 -5.58 -8.14 -0.01
N ASP A 103 -6.69 -8.52 0.63
CA ASP A 103 -6.61 -9.16 1.94
C ASP A 103 -6.13 -10.60 1.75
N ALA A 104 -4.98 -10.92 2.32
CA ALA A 104 -4.36 -12.22 2.12
C ALA A 104 -5.22 -13.31 2.78
N PRO A 105 -5.60 -14.36 2.03
CA PRO A 105 -6.31 -15.50 2.63
C PRO A 105 -5.52 -16.06 3.82
N GLY A 106 -6.25 -16.46 4.87
CA GLY A 106 -5.62 -16.97 6.10
C GLY A 106 -5.13 -15.89 7.08
N GLY A 107 -5.49 -14.61 6.87
CA GLY A 107 -5.23 -13.55 7.84
C GLY A 107 -3.83 -12.92 7.74
N GLY A 108 -3.15 -13.06 6.59
CA GLY A 108 -1.85 -12.41 6.33
C GLY A 108 -1.91 -10.88 6.19
N GLY A 109 -3.11 -10.30 6.28
CA GLY A 109 -3.33 -8.86 6.25
C GLY A 109 -3.40 -8.28 4.84
N LYS A 110 -3.40 -6.95 4.77
CA LYS A 110 -3.65 -6.18 3.55
C LYS A 110 -2.36 -6.03 2.75
N ILE A 111 -2.26 -6.72 1.62
CA ILE A 111 -1.10 -6.67 0.73
C ILE A 111 -1.34 -5.60 -0.34
N PRO A 112 -0.56 -4.51 -0.39
CA PRO A 112 -0.70 -3.49 -1.41
C PRO A 112 -0.24 -4.02 -2.78
N VAL A 113 -0.98 -3.66 -3.82
CA VAL A 113 -0.68 -4.01 -5.21
C VAL A 113 -0.75 -2.74 -6.05
N MET A 114 0.25 -2.52 -6.89
CA MET A 114 0.34 -1.32 -7.73
C MET A 114 1.07 -1.63 -9.05
N PRO A 115 1.01 -0.73 -10.04
CA PRO A 115 1.82 -0.87 -11.24
C PRO A 115 3.32 -0.76 -10.96
N ASN A 116 4.15 -1.33 -11.85
CA ASN A 116 5.60 -1.25 -11.75
C ASN A 116 6.11 0.05 -12.37
N TYR A 117 6.71 0.92 -11.56
CA TYR A 117 7.34 2.17 -12.03
C TYR A 117 8.87 2.08 -12.11
N LEU A 118 9.48 1.22 -11.30
CA LEU A 118 10.88 0.81 -11.42
C LEU A 118 11.02 -0.15 -12.60
N ILE A 119 11.90 0.19 -13.54
CA ILE A 119 12.18 -0.64 -14.73
C ILE A 119 13.49 -1.40 -14.56
N SER A 120 14.54 -0.72 -14.09
CA SER A 120 15.88 -1.29 -14.00
C SER A 120 16.72 -0.49 -13.00
N TRP A 121 17.84 -1.06 -12.55
CA TRP A 121 18.79 -0.40 -11.66
C TRP A 121 20.21 -0.91 -11.89
N SER A 122 21.18 -0.12 -11.44
CA SER A 122 22.61 -0.42 -11.40
C SER A 122 23.17 0.17 -10.10
N THR A 123 24.47 0.04 -9.85
CA THR A 123 25.12 0.49 -8.61
C THR A 123 24.93 1.98 -8.29
N ASN A 124 24.68 2.84 -9.28
CA ASN A 124 24.61 4.30 -9.07
C ASN A 124 23.43 4.95 -9.81
N LYS A 125 22.54 4.16 -10.40
CA LYS A 125 21.47 4.67 -11.26
C LYS A 125 20.26 3.78 -11.20
N VAL A 126 19.10 4.41 -11.19
CA VAL A 126 17.79 3.76 -11.27
C VAL A 126 17.04 4.25 -12.51
N ILE A 127 16.44 3.34 -13.26
CA ILE A 127 15.61 3.63 -14.43
C ILE A 127 14.14 3.50 -14.03
N LEU A 128 13.40 4.59 -14.17
CA LEU A 128 12.01 4.72 -13.78
C LEU A 128 11.18 5.12 -15.00
N ARG A 129 9.91 4.70 -15.05
CA ARG A 129 8.91 5.32 -15.92
C ARG A 129 7.90 6.11 -15.11
N ASN A 130 7.27 7.12 -15.71
CA ASN A 130 6.11 7.80 -15.13
C ASN A 130 4.78 7.30 -15.74
N TYR A 131 3.68 7.96 -15.40
CA TYR A 131 2.33 7.66 -15.91
C TYR A 131 2.15 7.97 -17.41
N GLU A 132 3.01 8.80 -18.00
CA GLU A 132 3.00 9.18 -19.43
C GLU A 132 3.83 8.22 -20.29
N GLY A 133 4.55 7.29 -19.65
CA GLY A 133 5.52 6.42 -20.32
C GLY A 133 6.89 7.06 -20.54
N VAL A 134 7.15 8.23 -19.97
CA VAL A 134 8.48 8.85 -20.00
C VAL A 134 9.43 8.04 -19.14
N ILE A 135 10.53 7.57 -19.72
CA ILE A 135 11.58 6.82 -19.04
C ILE A 135 12.69 7.79 -18.63
N SER A 136 13.02 7.80 -17.35
CA SER A 136 13.99 8.72 -16.75
C SER A 136 15.03 7.95 -15.93
N THR A 137 16.23 8.52 -15.87
CA THR A 137 17.32 8.02 -15.01
C THR A 137 17.42 8.90 -13.77
N TYR A 138 17.37 8.27 -12.59
CA TYR A 138 17.75 8.90 -11.34
C TYR A 138 19.19 8.51 -11.01
N LYS A 139 20.08 9.50 -10.83
CA LYS A 139 21.46 9.28 -10.41
C LYS A 139 21.49 9.19 -8.88
N GLU A 140 21.97 8.08 -8.37
CA GLU A 140 22.19 7.88 -6.93
C GLU A 140 23.46 8.61 -6.48
N PRO A 141 23.62 8.87 -5.16
CA PRO A 141 24.83 9.49 -4.64
C PRO A 141 26.11 8.74 -5.08
N ASP A 142 27.16 9.48 -5.42
CA ASP A 142 28.46 8.88 -5.77
C ASP A 142 29.12 8.18 -4.56
N SER A 143 28.75 8.59 -3.35
CA SER A 143 29.15 7.95 -2.10
C SER A 143 28.02 8.10 -1.08
N TYR A 144 27.66 7.00 -0.44
CA TYR A 144 26.79 6.97 0.74
C TYR A 144 27.47 6.11 1.80
N GLN A 145 27.84 6.73 2.91
CA GLN A 145 28.32 6.04 4.10
C GLN A 145 27.23 6.19 5.16
N PRO A 146 26.53 5.11 5.54
CA PRO A 146 25.57 5.19 6.62
C PRO A 146 26.30 5.63 7.90
N PHE A 147 25.64 6.42 8.73
CA PHE A 147 26.16 6.69 10.07
C PHE A 147 26.34 5.37 10.81
N PHE A 148 27.50 5.20 11.43
CA PHE A 148 27.78 4.01 12.22
C PHE A 148 26.80 3.93 13.39
N CYS A 149 26.04 2.85 13.44
CA CYS A 149 25.19 2.48 14.56
C CYS A 149 25.84 1.29 15.27
N ASP A 150 26.32 1.49 16.50
CA ASP A 150 26.90 0.44 17.34
C ASP A 150 25.83 -0.47 17.96
N ARG A 151 24.55 -0.18 17.70
CA ARG A 151 23.36 -0.87 18.23
C ARG A 151 23.22 -0.76 19.75
N ASN A 152 23.97 0.13 20.38
CA ASN A 152 23.77 0.49 21.77
C ASN A 152 22.70 1.58 21.84
N CYS A 153 21.43 1.18 21.71
CA CYS A 153 20.31 2.13 21.72
C CYS A 153 20.22 2.91 23.04
N GLU A 154 20.66 2.33 24.17
CA GLU A 154 20.66 2.97 25.49
C GLU A 154 21.66 4.14 25.58
N GLU A 155 22.80 4.06 24.88
CA GLU A 155 23.82 5.12 24.80
C GLU A 155 23.89 5.75 23.40
N CYS A 156 22.76 5.76 22.67
CA CYS A 156 22.76 6.21 21.28
C CYS A 156 23.09 7.70 21.16
N HIS A 157 24.22 8.02 20.53
CA HIS A 157 24.64 9.39 20.24
C HIS A 157 24.16 9.90 18.88
N LEU A 158 23.52 9.05 18.07
CA LEU A 158 22.71 9.52 16.96
C LEU A 158 21.58 10.31 17.61
N GLN A 159 21.42 11.60 17.30
CA GLN A 159 20.35 12.44 17.85
C GLN A 159 18.99 11.87 17.42
N LEU A 160 18.52 10.81 18.08
CA LEU A 160 17.23 10.16 17.88
C LEU A 160 16.28 10.88 18.86
N PRO A 161 15.52 11.89 18.43
CA PRO A 161 14.59 12.56 19.30
C PRO A 161 13.33 11.69 19.35
N LEU A 162 13.34 10.71 20.25
CA LEU A 162 12.27 9.71 20.37
C LEU A 162 11.67 9.73 21.78
N ASP A 163 11.37 10.91 22.31
CA ASP A 163 10.59 11.03 23.54
C ASP A 163 9.22 10.34 23.34
N GLY A 164 9.04 9.17 23.96
CA GLY A 164 7.79 8.39 23.92
C GLY A 164 7.63 7.44 22.74
N ALA A 165 8.71 7.04 22.05
CA ALA A 165 8.66 5.92 21.13
C ALA A 165 8.65 4.58 21.90
N ASP A 166 7.87 3.60 21.43
CA ASP A 166 7.98 2.22 21.90
C ASP A 166 9.33 1.65 21.42
N ASP A 167 10.31 1.61 22.32
CA ASP A 167 11.69 1.14 22.05
C ASP A 167 11.79 -0.38 21.78
N ASP A 168 10.67 -1.12 21.86
CA ASP A 168 10.66 -2.58 22.01
C ASP A 168 10.04 -3.36 20.82
N THR A 169 9.97 -2.76 19.62
CA THR A 169 9.45 -3.48 18.45
C THR A 169 10.54 -4.24 17.70
N GLN A 170 10.67 -5.54 17.98
CA GLN A 170 11.49 -6.46 17.19
C GLN A 170 11.03 -6.50 15.73
N ALA A 171 11.98 -6.56 14.80
CA ALA A 171 11.66 -6.68 13.38
C ALA A 171 11.16 -8.10 13.09
N ILE A 172 10.09 -8.21 12.29
CA ILE A 172 9.49 -9.51 11.94
C ILE A 172 9.49 -9.74 10.42
N GLY A 173 9.45 -11.01 10.02
CA GLY A 173 9.29 -11.40 8.61
C GLY A 173 10.40 -10.86 7.71
N ILE A 174 10.06 -10.30 6.54
CA ILE A 174 11.06 -9.75 5.62
C ILE A 174 11.85 -8.59 6.25
N SER A 175 11.24 -7.84 7.19
CA SER A 175 11.95 -6.77 7.89
C SER A 175 13.12 -7.30 8.72
N SER A 176 13.02 -8.50 9.29
CA SER A 176 14.13 -9.07 10.06
C SER A 176 15.28 -9.54 9.17
N LEU A 177 15.02 -9.87 7.90
CA LEU A 177 16.06 -10.19 6.92
C LEU A 177 16.81 -8.94 6.41
N LEU A 178 16.18 -7.77 6.50
CA LEU A 178 16.76 -6.49 6.08
C LEU A 178 17.41 -5.73 7.24
N ALA A 179 17.02 -6.03 8.48
CA ALA A 179 17.52 -5.37 9.67
C ALA A 179 18.91 -5.90 10.03
N ASP A 180 19.94 -5.05 9.93
CA ASP A 180 21.32 -5.46 10.23
C ASP A 180 21.48 -5.99 11.67
N TYR A 181 20.65 -5.53 12.61
CA TYR A 181 20.67 -5.92 14.02
C TYR A 181 20.04 -7.29 14.32
N GLU A 182 19.33 -7.87 13.36
CA GLU A 182 18.75 -9.20 13.48
C GLU A 182 19.73 -10.27 12.95
N ALA A 183 19.71 -11.46 13.56
CA ALA A 183 20.54 -12.58 13.12
C ALA A 183 19.91 -13.37 11.96
N ALA A 184 18.63 -13.13 11.65
CA ALA A 184 17.87 -13.89 10.67
C ALA A 184 18.38 -13.61 9.24
N THR A 185 18.86 -14.65 8.54
CA THR A 185 19.32 -14.54 7.15
C THR A 185 18.41 -15.26 6.16
N THR A 186 17.46 -16.05 6.64
CA THR A 186 16.53 -16.83 5.79
C THR A 186 15.21 -17.06 6.54
N LEU A 187 14.10 -17.03 5.80
CA LEU A 187 12.80 -17.53 6.26
C LEU A 187 12.46 -18.79 5.47
N THR A 188 12.25 -19.89 6.18
CA THR A 188 11.98 -21.20 5.59
C THR A 188 10.60 -21.69 6.04
N PRO A 189 9.69 -22.09 5.12
CA PRO A 189 8.44 -22.73 5.50
C PRO A 189 8.68 -24.00 6.32
N GLU A 190 7.81 -24.27 7.29
CA GLU A 190 7.92 -25.42 8.20
C GLU A 190 8.00 -26.75 7.44
N THR A 191 7.22 -26.92 6.37
CA THR A 191 7.14 -28.15 5.56
C THR A 191 8.09 -28.13 4.34
N ASN A 192 9.28 -27.55 4.47
CA ASN A 192 10.24 -27.53 3.36
C ASN A 192 11.00 -28.87 3.26
N GLU A 193 10.56 -29.75 2.34
CA GLU A 193 11.14 -31.09 2.11
C GLU A 193 12.67 -31.11 1.92
N ARG A 194 13.28 -30.00 1.48
CA ARG A 194 14.74 -29.93 1.36
C ARG A 194 15.43 -29.95 2.72
N MET A 195 14.80 -29.42 3.76
CA MET A 195 15.32 -29.42 5.12
C MET A 195 15.20 -30.81 5.75
N GLU A 196 14.07 -31.49 5.55
CA GLU A 196 13.85 -32.87 6.04
C GLU A 196 14.94 -33.83 5.51
N ARG A 197 15.30 -33.73 4.23
CA ARG A 197 16.38 -34.55 3.63
C ARG A 197 17.79 -34.31 4.20
N ARG A 198 18.01 -33.21 4.95
CA ARG A 198 19.31 -32.91 5.56
C ARG A 198 19.44 -33.50 6.96
N ASP A 199 18.32 -33.68 7.65
CA ASP A 199 18.29 -34.22 9.01
C ASP A 199 18.35 -35.77 9.01
N ASP A 200 17.98 -36.40 7.89
CA ASP A 200 18.05 -37.85 7.67
C ASP A 200 19.42 -38.37 7.18
N ALA A 201 20.41 -37.49 6.96
CA ALA A 201 21.73 -37.82 6.41
C ALA A 201 22.86 -37.67 7.44
#